data_AF-A0A642C599-F1
#
_entry.id   AF-A0A642C599-F1
#
_cell.length_a   1.000
_cell.length_b   1.000
_cell.length_c   1.000
_cell.angle_alpha   90.00
_cell.angle_beta   90.00
_cell.angle_gamma   90.00
#
_symmetry.space_group_name_H-M   'P 1'
#
loop_
_entity.id
_entity.type
_entity.pdbx_description
1 polymer ?
#
loop_
_entity_poly.entity_id
_entity_poly.type
_entity_poly.pdbx_seq_one_letter_code
_entity_poly.pdbx_strand_id
1 'polypeptide(L)'
;FDDYVAHSTIRKQLFPQQSEKCVKKMLRGELHCGTWNKLVIKSLYERTKIDFPEGINMWEDVSTIIPLCFHATKIDYIPEALYHYIHHNVSSYTYSVTEKSLENLVASIQLLESFFLTNQCFKTFGEDLCFMKLTVKLNLLLGSKGELQKKRNMLYSSANRYIFSYSGMSWYWKIALWVASKKMLFCFNVMSCIERIIKKWK
;
A
#
# COMPACT_ATOMS: atom_id res chain seq x y z
N PHE A 1 4.79 -11.48 -15.29
CA PHE A 1 3.64 -12.04 -16.00
C PHE A 1 2.61 -12.41 -14.96
N ASP A 2 1.38 -11.95 -15.13
CA ASP A 2 0.26 -12.43 -14.33
C ASP A 2 -0.51 -13.41 -15.22
N ASP A 3 -0.58 -14.68 -14.81
CA ASP A 3 -1.30 -15.71 -15.54
C ASP A 3 -2.58 -16.08 -14.78
N TYR A 4 -3.70 -15.82 -15.43
CA TYR A 4 -5.06 -16.12 -14.98
C TYR A 4 -5.62 -17.22 -15.86
N VAL A 5 -6.71 -17.88 -15.42
CA VAL A 5 -7.39 -18.86 -16.27
C VAL A 5 -7.78 -18.18 -17.60
N ALA A 6 -7.18 -18.64 -18.70
CA ALA A 6 -7.33 -18.16 -20.08
C ALA A 6 -6.76 -16.77 -20.42
N HIS A 7 -5.97 -16.11 -19.56
CA HIS A 7 -5.45 -14.78 -19.84
C HIS A 7 -4.09 -14.50 -19.19
N SER A 8 -3.11 -14.07 -19.98
CA SER A 8 -1.80 -13.61 -19.50
C SER A 8 -1.60 -12.11 -19.71
N THR A 9 -1.17 -11.38 -18.68
CA THR A 9 -0.76 -9.97 -18.78
C THR A 9 0.72 -9.78 -18.46
N ILE A 10 1.43 -9.02 -19.28
CA ILE A 10 2.78 -8.53 -18.96
C ILE A 10 2.66 -7.24 -18.15
N ARG A 11 3.06 -7.28 -16.88
CA ARG A 11 3.20 -6.10 -16.03
C ARG A 11 4.58 -5.49 -16.23
N LYS A 12 4.63 -4.27 -16.76
CA LYS A 12 5.84 -3.44 -16.78
C LYS A 12 5.74 -2.43 -15.64
N GLN A 13 6.82 -2.27 -14.88
CA GLN A 13 6.95 -1.18 -13.91
C GLN A 13 8.20 -0.38 -14.26
N LEU A 14 8.04 0.94 -14.41
CA LEU A 14 9.17 1.83 -14.71
C LEU A 14 9.91 2.16 -13.41
N PHE A 15 11.07 1.53 -13.23
CA PHE A 15 11.94 1.74 -12.08
C PHE A 15 12.89 2.92 -12.31
N PRO A 16 12.82 3.99 -11.50
CA PRO A 16 13.90 4.97 -11.46
C PRO A 16 15.14 4.34 -10.83
N GLN A 17 16.34 4.65 -11.33
CA GLN A 17 17.59 4.13 -10.76
C GLN A 17 17.99 4.79 -9.43
N GLN A 18 17.22 5.79 -8.97
CA GLN A 18 17.45 6.52 -7.72
C GLN A 18 16.55 5.97 -6.61
N SER A 19 17.16 5.56 -5.50
CA SER A 19 16.48 5.01 -4.32
C SER A 19 15.34 5.88 -3.82
N GLU A 20 15.59 7.18 -3.66
CA GLU A 20 14.57 8.13 -3.20
C GLU A 20 13.32 8.11 -4.11
N LYS A 21 13.51 8.12 -5.43
CA LYS A 21 12.39 8.09 -6.39
C LYS A 21 11.65 6.75 -6.32
N CYS A 22 12.36 5.64 -6.15
CA CYS A 22 11.74 4.33 -5.95
C CYS A 22 10.87 4.33 -4.69
N VAL A 23 11.40 4.79 -3.56
CA VAL A 23 10.67 4.86 -2.28
C VAL A 23 9.41 5.72 -2.42
N LYS A 24 9.50 6.90 -3.06
CA LYS A 24 8.33 7.74 -3.31
C LYS A 24 7.26 7.02 -4.14
N LYS A 25 7.65 6.34 -5.22
CA LYS A 25 6.71 5.55 -6.03
C LYS A 25 6.10 4.38 -5.26
N MET A 26 6.86 3.69 -4.41
CA MET A 26 6.34 2.62 -3.56
C MET A 26 5.30 3.15 -2.56
N LEU A 27 5.61 4.27 -1.90
CA LEU A 27 4.68 4.93 -0.96
C LEU A 27 3.38 5.40 -1.63
N ARG A 28 3.45 5.79 -2.91
CA ARG A 28 2.29 6.16 -3.74
C ARG A 28 1.51 4.97 -4.30
N GLY A 29 1.97 3.74 -4.10
CA GLY A 29 1.39 2.54 -4.72
C GLY A 29 1.66 2.42 -6.22
N GLU A 30 2.58 3.21 -6.78
CA GLU A 30 2.96 3.20 -8.19
C GLU A 30 4.03 2.13 -8.50
N LEU A 31 4.75 1.67 -7.47
CA LEU A 31 5.77 0.64 -7.56
C LEU A 31 5.47 -0.48 -6.56
N HIS A 32 5.47 -1.73 -7.03
CA HIS A 32 5.05 -2.89 -6.24
C HIS A 32 6.18 -3.32 -5.30
N CYS A 33 5.87 -3.60 -4.03
CA CYS A 33 6.85 -4.00 -3.01
C CYS A 33 7.11 -5.49 -2.92
N GLY A 34 6.43 -6.34 -3.70
CA GLY A 34 6.61 -7.80 -3.66
C GLY A 34 8.07 -8.24 -3.68
N THR A 35 8.38 -9.25 -2.89
CA THR A 35 9.73 -9.82 -2.78
C THR A 35 10.06 -10.70 -3.99
N TRP A 36 9.05 -11.36 -4.56
CA TRP A 36 9.19 -12.31 -5.67
C TRP A 36 9.72 -11.69 -6.97
N ASN A 37 9.59 -10.37 -7.17
CA ASN A 37 10.07 -9.68 -8.37
C ASN A 37 11.36 -8.87 -8.15
N LYS A 38 12.11 -9.14 -7.08
CA LYS A 38 13.35 -8.41 -6.76
C LYS A 38 14.44 -9.37 -6.30
N LEU A 39 15.68 -9.03 -6.67
CA LEU A 39 16.88 -9.62 -6.09
C LEU A 39 17.57 -8.55 -5.25
N VAL A 40 17.75 -8.82 -3.97
CA VAL A 40 18.38 -7.91 -3.02
C VAL A 40 19.66 -8.55 -2.51
N ILE A 41 20.79 -7.84 -2.64
CA ILE A 41 22.09 -8.36 -2.22
C ILE A 41 22.13 -8.60 -0.71
N LYS A 42 22.63 -9.75 -0.28
CA LYS A 42 22.70 -10.16 1.14
C LYS A 42 23.37 -9.12 2.04
N SER A 43 24.45 -8.50 1.56
CA SER A 43 25.20 -7.49 2.31
C SER A 43 24.37 -6.25 2.67
N LEU A 44 23.29 -5.96 1.94
CA LEU A 44 22.35 -4.89 2.30
C LEU A 44 21.55 -5.26 3.55
N TYR A 45 21.04 -6.49 3.64
CA TYR A 45 20.38 -6.98 4.86
C TYR A 45 21.35 -6.97 6.05
N GLU A 46 22.55 -7.53 5.86
CA GLU A 46 23.55 -7.65 6.94
C GLU A 46 23.97 -6.30 7.53
N ARG A 47 24.11 -5.25 6.69
CA ARG A 47 24.51 -3.92 7.15
C ARG A 47 23.38 -3.10 7.75
N THR A 48 22.15 -3.29 7.28
CA THR A 48 20.99 -2.49 7.72
C THR A 48 20.24 -3.12 8.88
N LYS A 49 20.39 -4.43 9.10
CA LYS A 49 19.63 -5.21 10.09
C LYS A 49 18.11 -5.08 9.88
N ILE A 50 17.68 -4.87 8.63
CA ILE A 50 16.28 -4.87 8.26
C ILE A 50 15.86 -6.32 8.04
N ASP A 51 14.91 -6.78 8.83
CA ASP A 51 14.32 -8.11 8.73
C ASP A 51 12.83 -8.02 8.37
N PHE A 52 12.23 -9.16 8.05
CA PHE A 52 10.78 -9.25 7.89
C PHE A 52 10.11 -9.15 9.27
N PRO A 53 9.07 -8.32 9.41
CA PRO A 53 8.39 -8.18 10.70
C PRO A 53 7.62 -9.45 11.07
N GLU A 54 7.89 -9.97 12.26
CA GLU A 54 7.19 -11.15 12.78
C GLU A 54 5.71 -10.84 13.06
N GLY A 55 4.81 -11.77 12.69
CA GLY A 55 3.37 -11.66 12.95
C GLY A 55 2.61 -10.71 12.02
N ILE A 56 3.28 -10.11 11.03
CA ILE A 56 2.68 -9.32 9.95
C ILE A 56 2.71 -10.16 8.67
N ASN A 57 1.53 -10.45 8.12
CA ASN A 57 1.37 -11.25 6.88
C ASN A 57 0.80 -10.43 5.71
N MET A 58 0.36 -9.20 5.98
CA MET A 58 -0.10 -8.27 4.95
C MET A 58 0.81 -7.06 5.02
N TRP A 59 1.44 -6.71 3.90
CA TRP A 59 2.39 -5.60 3.80
C TRP A 59 3.69 -5.81 4.58
N GLU A 60 4.05 -7.05 4.91
CA GLU A 60 5.38 -7.40 5.39
C GLU A 60 6.44 -7.07 4.34
N ASP A 61 6.13 -7.33 3.06
CA ASP A 61 6.96 -6.98 1.93
C ASP A 61 7.13 -5.45 1.79
N VAL A 62 6.05 -4.68 1.95
CA VAL A 62 6.07 -3.21 1.97
C VAL A 62 6.95 -2.69 3.11
N SER A 63 6.78 -3.22 4.32
CA SER A 63 7.55 -2.82 5.50
C SER A 63 9.03 -3.19 5.43
N THR A 64 9.41 -4.17 4.62
CA THR A 64 10.82 -4.58 4.45
C THR A 64 11.48 -3.94 3.22
N ILE A 65 10.81 -3.95 2.06
CA ILE A 65 11.39 -3.51 0.79
C ILE A 65 11.57 -1.98 0.74
N ILE A 66 10.66 -1.20 1.34
CA ILE A 66 10.82 0.27 1.38
C ILE A 66 12.11 0.67 2.14
N PRO A 67 12.33 0.20 3.38
CA PRO A 67 13.59 0.44 4.09
C PRO A 67 14.84 -0.05 3.36
N LEU A 68 14.81 -1.24 2.75
CA LEU A 68 15.96 -1.75 1.98
C LEU A 68 16.25 -0.86 0.76
N CYS A 69 15.20 -0.49 0.03
CA CYS A 69 15.31 0.39 -1.12
C CYS A 69 15.88 1.76 -0.72
N PHE A 70 15.50 2.30 0.44
CA PHE A 70 16.04 3.55 0.96
C PHE A 70 17.56 3.49 1.16
N HIS A 71 18.09 2.38 1.70
CA HIS A 71 19.53 2.18 1.93
C HIS A 71 20.30 1.60 0.73
N ALA A 72 19.63 1.35 -0.40
CA ALA A 72 20.26 0.84 -1.60
C ALA A 72 21.05 1.95 -2.30
N THR A 73 22.32 1.67 -2.61
CA THR A 73 23.21 2.58 -3.34
C THR A 73 23.12 2.41 -4.86
N LYS A 74 22.69 1.23 -5.31
CA LYS A 74 22.51 0.89 -6.71
C LYS A 74 21.20 0.13 -6.89
N ILE A 75 20.40 0.56 -7.88
CA ILE A 75 19.15 -0.08 -8.26
C ILE A 75 19.16 -0.19 -9.79
N ASP A 76 19.13 -1.42 -10.29
CA ASP A 76 19.01 -1.72 -11.71
C ASP A 76 17.67 -2.41 -12.00
N TYR A 77 17.20 -2.27 -13.24
CA TYR A 77 15.97 -2.90 -13.71
C TYR A 77 16.24 -3.68 -14.98
N ILE A 78 15.77 -4.92 -15.00
CA ILE A 78 15.81 -5.78 -16.18
C ILE A 78 14.44 -5.66 -16.86
N PRO A 79 14.34 -5.07 -18.07
CA PRO A 79 13.07 -4.83 -18.75
C PRO A 79 12.48 -6.09 -19.40
N GLU A 80 12.64 -7.23 -18.73
CA GLU A 80 12.21 -8.55 -19.17
C GLU A 80 11.26 -9.15 -18.15
N ALA A 81 10.26 -9.86 -18.64
CA ALA A 81 9.26 -10.46 -17.78
C ALA A 81 9.73 -11.85 -17.33
N LEU A 82 10.67 -11.87 -16.40
CA LEU A 82 11.39 -13.07 -15.96
C LEU A 82 10.66 -13.91 -14.88
N TYR A 83 9.48 -13.46 -14.45
CA TYR A 83 8.70 -14.15 -13.41
C TYR A 83 7.26 -14.37 -13.85
N HIS A 84 6.78 -15.60 -13.65
CA HIS A 84 5.42 -16.05 -13.92
C HIS A 84 4.67 -16.18 -12.60
N TYR A 85 3.75 -15.25 -12.34
CA TYR A 85 2.94 -15.24 -11.14
C TYR A 85 1.56 -15.85 -11.46
N ILE A 86 1.22 -16.93 -10.77
CA ILE A 86 0.07 -17.78 -11.07
C ILE A 86 -1.06 -17.51 -10.08
N HIS A 87 -2.25 -17.14 -10.59
CA HIS A 87 -3.42 -16.79 -9.77
C HIS A 87 -4.46 -17.94 -9.67
N HIS A 88 -4.05 -19.20 -9.54
CA HIS A 88 -5.01 -20.33 -9.45
C HIS A 88 -5.53 -20.58 -8.02
N ASN A 89 -4.90 -19.99 -7.00
CA ASN A 89 -5.26 -20.26 -5.62
C ASN A 89 -6.36 -19.30 -5.11
N VAL A 90 -7.59 -19.78 -5.13
CA VAL A 90 -8.77 -19.08 -4.57
C VAL A 90 -8.71 -18.91 -3.04
N SER A 91 -7.83 -19.64 -2.35
CA SER A 91 -7.57 -19.47 -0.91
C SER A 91 -6.39 -18.53 -0.62
N SER A 92 -5.88 -17.81 -1.62
CA SER A 92 -4.78 -16.86 -1.44
C SER A 92 -5.14 -15.77 -0.41
N TYR A 93 -4.14 -15.36 0.36
CA TYR A 93 -4.30 -14.39 1.46
C TYR A 93 -4.82 -13.02 0.97
N THR A 94 -4.64 -12.69 -0.31
CA THR A 94 -5.11 -11.46 -0.95
C THR A 94 -6.56 -11.54 -1.43
N TYR A 95 -7.21 -12.71 -1.37
CA TYR A 95 -8.57 -12.91 -1.89
C TYR A 95 -9.66 -12.25 -1.04
N SER A 96 -9.47 -12.18 0.29
CA SER A 96 -10.43 -11.54 1.18
C SER A 96 -9.74 -10.73 2.27
N VAL A 97 -10.10 -9.45 2.40
CA VAL A 97 -9.61 -8.58 3.47
C VAL A 97 -10.24 -9.00 4.80
N THR A 98 -9.41 -9.52 5.70
CA THR A 98 -9.80 -9.88 7.08
C THR A 98 -9.50 -8.75 8.07
N GLU A 99 -10.07 -8.82 9.27
CA GLU A 99 -9.73 -7.87 10.36
C GLU A 99 -8.22 -7.88 10.66
N LYS A 100 -7.63 -9.08 10.74
CA LYS A 100 -6.17 -9.25 10.91
C LYS A 100 -5.37 -8.59 9.78
N SER A 101 -5.86 -8.66 8.54
CA SER A 101 -5.21 -7.99 7.42
C SER A 101 -5.23 -6.46 7.59
N LEU A 102 -6.34 -5.90 8.07
CA LEU A 102 -6.46 -4.47 8.33
C LEU A 102 -5.57 -4.01 9.49
N GLU A 103 -5.47 -4.81 10.55
CA GLU A 103 -4.53 -4.58 11.65
C GLU A 103 -3.07 -4.59 11.16
N ASN A 104 -2.72 -5.56 10.31
CA ASN A 104 -1.39 -5.64 9.70
C ASN A 104 -1.06 -4.40 8.84
N LEU A 105 -2.04 -3.83 8.11
CA LEU A 105 -1.84 -2.57 7.38
C LEU A 105 -1.50 -1.41 8.32
N VAL A 106 -2.18 -1.32 9.47
CA VAL A 106 -1.91 -0.29 10.48
C VAL A 106 -0.53 -0.47 11.09
N ALA A 107 -0.17 -1.70 11.45
CA ALA A 107 1.16 -2.03 11.98
C ALA A 107 2.27 -1.71 10.97
N SER A 108 2.05 -2.01 9.68
CA SER A 108 3.00 -1.71 8.61
C SER A 108 3.25 -0.21 8.45
N ILE A 109 2.20 0.62 8.55
CA ILE A 109 2.34 2.09 8.58
C ILE A 109 3.16 2.54 9.79
N GLN A 110 2.93 1.97 10.97
CA GLN A 110 3.67 2.35 12.18
C GLN A 110 5.17 2.01 12.06
N LEU A 111 5.50 0.86 11.47
CA LEU A 111 6.89 0.48 11.19
C LEU A 111 7.55 1.48 10.24
N LEU A 112 6.88 1.86 9.15
CA LEU A 112 7.40 2.85 8.21
C LEU A 112 7.52 4.26 8.82
N GLU A 113 6.54 4.69 9.62
CA GLU A 113 6.62 5.96 10.35
C GLU A 113 7.84 5.99 11.28
N SER A 114 8.03 4.93 12.05
CA SER A 114 9.16 4.78 12.96
C SER A 114 10.48 4.80 12.19
N PHE A 115 10.56 4.05 11.09
CA PHE A 115 11.72 4.02 10.20
C PHE A 115 12.08 5.41 9.66
N PHE A 116 11.13 6.16 9.11
CA PHE A 116 11.39 7.49 8.55
C PHE A 116 11.70 8.54 9.61
N LEU A 117 11.16 8.39 10.83
CA LEU A 117 11.48 9.22 11.96
C LEU A 117 12.93 8.99 12.43
N THR A 118 13.33 7.73 12.63
CA THR A 118 14.69 7.35 13.04
C THR A 118 15.73 7.80 12.01
N ASN A 119 15.42 7.71 10.72
CA ASN A 119 16.29 8.16 9.64
C ASN A 119 16.16 9.67 9.32
N GLN A 120 15.38 10.43 10.10
CA GLN A 120 15.21 11.89 9.97
C GLN A 120 14.80 12.37 8.57
N CYS A 121 14.06 11.54 7.82
CA CYS A 121 13.72 11.80 6.41
C CYS A 121 12.22 12.04 6.19
N PHE A 122 11.48 12.35 7.26
CA PHE A 122 10.06 12.68 7.17
C PHE A 122 9.79 13.93 6.30
N LYS A 123 10.73 14.88 6.24
CA LYS A 123 10.62 16.02 5.32
C LYS A 123 10.60 15.59 3.85
N THR A 124 11.29 14.50 3.51
CA THR A 124 11.42 13.99 2.13
C THR A 124 10.26 13.09 1.73
N PHE A 125 9.77 12.25 2.64
CA PHE A 125 8.77 11.20 2.34
C PHE A 125 7.43 11.37 3.05
N GLY A 126 7.27 12.37 3.92
CA GLY A 126 6.10 12.49 4.80
C GLY A 126 4.79 12.70 4.04
N GLU A 127 4.81 13.41 2.92
CA GLU A 127 3.64 13.54 2.03
C GLU A 127 3.30 12.20 1.38
N ASP A 128 4.30 11.51 0.82
CA ASP A 128 4.10 10.21 0.17
C ASP A 128 3.57 9.15 1.14
N LEU A 129 4.06 9.16 2.38
CA LEU A 129 3.53 8.32 3.45
C LEU A 129 2.08 8.67 3.81
N CYS A 130 1.70 9.95 3.71
CA CYS A 130 0.30 10.34 3.90
C CYS A 130 -0.61 9.76 2.81
N PHE A 131 -0.15 9.63 1.56
CA PHE A 131 -0.91 8.94 0.52
C PHE A 131 -1.14 7.46 0.83
N MET A 132 -0.11 6.78 1.33
CA MET A 132 -0.26 5.40 1.80
C MET A 132 -1.26 5.29 2.96
N LYS A 133 -1.18 6.20 3.94
CA LYS A 133 -2.16 6.28 5.05
C LYS A 133 -3.59 6.48 4.58
N LEU A 134 -3.82 7.28 3.54
CA LEU A 134 -5.16 7.46 2.95
C LEU A 134 -5.68 6.16 2.32
N THR A 135 -4.79 5.39 1.70
CA THR A 135 -5.11 4.06 1.16
C THR A 135 -5.50 3.09 2.29
N VAL A 136 -4.72 3.04 3.37
CA VAL A 136 -5.05 2.22 4.55
C VAL A 136 -6.36 2.67 5.19
N LYS A 137 -6.56 3.98 5.36
CA LYS A 137 -7.80 4.55 5.90
C LYS A 137 -9.01 4.14 5.10
N LEU A 138 -8.94 4.18 3.78
CA LEU A 138 -10.03 3.72 2.91
C LEU A 138 -10.36 2.24 3.17
N ASN A 139 -9.36 1.37 3.19
CA ASN A 139 -9.55 -0.06 3.48
C ASN A 139 -10.16 -0.30 4.86
N LEU A 140 -9.70 0.42 5.88
CA LEU A 140 -10.25 0.36 7.23
C LEU A 140 -11.73 0.74 7.27
N LEU A 141 -12.13 1.80 6.56
CA LEU A 141 -13.52 2.26 6.49
C LEU A 141 -14.41 1.30 5.70
N LEU A 142 -13.91 0.72 4.60
CA LEU A 142 -14.64 -0.27 3.81
C LEU A 142 -14.82 -1.59 4.55
N GLY A 143 -13.83 -1.97 5.36
CA GLY A 143 -13.83 -3.19 6.17
C GLY A 143 -14.45 -3.04 7.57
N SER A 144 -15.15 -1.94 7.88
CA SER A 144 -15.80 -1.76 9.19
C SER A 144 -17.15 -1.05 9.10
N LYS A 145 -17.94 -1.13 10.18
CA LYS A 145 -19.21 -0.43 10.35
C LYS A 145 -19.36 0.09 11.79
N GLY A 146 -20.37 0.93 12.03
CA GLY A 146 -20.77 1.38 13.37
C GLY A 146 -19.64 2.11 14.11
N GLU A 147 -19.52 1.83 15.41
CA GLU A 147 -18.52 2.47 16.29
C GLU A 147 -17.08 2.17 15.88
N LEU A 148 -16.79 0.96 15.38
CA LEU A 148 -15.46 0.63 14.88
C LEU A 148 -15.08 1.49 13.67
N GLN A 149 -16.02 1.72 12.75
CA GLN A 149 -15.81 2.60 11.61
C GLN A 149 -15.57 4.05 12.04
N LYS A 150 -16.29 4.54 13.06
CA LYS A 150 -16.05 5.86 13.65
C LYS A 150 -14.65 5.98 14.22
N LYS A 151 -14.20 4.99 15.01
CA LYS A 151 -12.83 4.95 15.57
C LYS A 151 -11.77 4.95 14.47
N ARG A 152 -11.93 4.09 13.46
CA ARG A 152 -11.01 3.99 12.31
C ARG A 152 -10.96 5.27 11.48
N ASN A 153 -12.07 6.00 11.35
CA ASN A 153 -12.10 7.29 10.65
C ASN A 153 -11.25 8.37 11.34
N MET A 154 -11.01 8.25 12.65
CA MET A 154 -10.16 9.18 13.38
C MET A 154 -8.67 8.96 13.11
N LEU A 155 -8.28 7.78 12.61
CA LEU A 155 -6.90 7.50 12.24
C LEU A 155 -6.46 8.37 11.06
N TYR A 156 -5.18 8.74 11.09
CA TYR A 156 -4.50 9.52 10.05
C TYR A 156 -5.25 10.80 9.64
N SER A 157 -5.91 11.48 10.59
CA SER A 157 -6.66 12.72 10.33
C SER A 157 -5.81 13.80 9.67
N SER A 158 -4.52 13.89 10.02
CA SER A 158 -3.55 14.81 9.42
C SER A 158 -3.26 14.53 7.93
N ALA A 159 -3.48 13.30 7.47
CA ALA A 159 -3.32 12.93 6.06
C ALA A 159 -4.50 13.40 5.19
N ASN A 160 -5.66 13.71 5.79
CA ASN A 160 -6.85 14.15 5.06
C ASN A 160 -6.59 15.40 4.19
N ARG A 161 -5.63 16.25 4.55
CA ARG A 161 -5.24 17.43 3.75
C ARG A 161 -4.71 17.09 2.35
N TYR A 162 -4.25 15.85 2.16
CA TYR A 162 -3.65 15.35 0.92
C TYR A 162 -4.64 14.52 0.06
N ILE A 163 -5.92 14.42 0.45
CA ILE A 163 -6.91 13.60 -0.27
C ILE A 163 -6.98 13.93 -1.75
N PHE A 164 -7.09 15.21 -2.09
CA PHE A 164 -7.26 15.62 -3.49
C PHE A 164 -5.94 15.65 -4.28
N SER A 165 -4.80 15.83 -3.62
CA SER A 165 -3.48 15.78 -4.27
C SER A 165 -3.02 14.35 -4.59
N TYR A 166 -3.58 13.32 -3.96
CA TYR A 166 -3.18 11.94 -4.19
C TYR A 166 -3.61 11.41 -5.58
N SER A 167 -2.73 11.40 -6.57
CA SER A 167 -3.04 10.92 -7.94
C SER A 167 -3.39 9.43 -8.02
N GLY A 168 -2.86 8.60 -7.11
CA GLY A 168 -3.08 7.14 -7.10
C GLY A 168 -4.50 6.71 -6.68
N MET A 169 -5.34 7.65 -6.23
CA MET A 169 -6.73 7.38 -5.85
C MET A 169 -7.72 7.94 -6.86
N SER A 170 -8.70 7.13 -7.26
CA SER A 170 -9.79 7.59 -8.13
C SER A 170 -10.56 8.76 -7.50
N TRP A 171 -11.11 9.65 -8.34
CA TRP A 171 -11.87 10.80 -7.88
C TRP A 171 -13.08 10.41 -7.01
N TYR A 172 -13.70 9.27 -7.33
CA TYR A 172 -14.79 8.69 -6.56
C TYR A 172 -14.41 8.45 -5.10
N TRP A 173 -13.30 7.74 -4.87
CA TRP A 173 -12.80 7.43 -3.53
C TRP A 173 -12.21 8.66 -2.82
N LYS A 174 -11.67 9.64 -3.56
CA LYS A 174 -11.29 10.93 -2.97
C LYS A 174 -12.49 11.64 -2.37
N ILE A 175 -13.60 11.75 -3.11
CA ILE A 175 -14.83 12.36 -2.60
C ILE A 175 -15.34 11.57 -1.40
N ALA A 176 -15.39 10.24 -1.47
CA ALA A 176 -15.84 9.40 -0.37
C ALA A 176 -15.02 9.63 0.91
N LEU A 177 -13.68 9.60 0.83
CA LEU A 177 -12.81 9.87 1.97
C LEU A 177 -12.96 11.30 2.49
N TRP A 178 -13.15 12.28 1.60
CA TRP A 178 -13.39 13.66 2.00
C TRP A 178 -14.71 13.78 2.79
N VAL A 179 -15.80 13.17 2.32
CA VAL A 179 -17.08 13.10 3.03
C VAL A 179 -16.91 12.41 4.39
N ALA A 180 -16.21 11.28 4.45
CA ALA A 180 -15.88 10.60 5.69
C ALA A 180 -15.08 11.52 6.66
N SER A 181 -14.15 12.32 6.14
CA SER A 181 -13.37 13.27 6.95
C SER A 181 -14.21 14.37 7.60
N LYS A 182 -15.40 14.65 7.04
CA LYS A 182 -16.43 15.54 7.61
C LYS A 182 -17.39 14.83 8.57
N LYS A 183 -17.03 13.62 9.02
CA LYS A 183 -17.84 12.75 9.91
C LYS A 183 -19.15 12.26 9.28
N MET A 184 -19.33 12.42 7.97
CA MET A 184 -20.54 12.00 7.24
C MET A 184 -20.42 10.52 6.80
N LEU A 185 -20.24 9.60 7.75
CA LEU A 185 -20.03 8.18 7.45
C LEU A 185 -21.24 7.49 6.80
N PHE A 186 -22.45 7.99 7.03
CA PHE A 186 -23.65 7.51 6.33
C PHE A 186 -23.50 7.68 4.81
N CYS A 187 -23.11 8.88 4.35
CA CYS A 187 -22.90 9.17 2.94
C CYS A 187 -21.75 8.33 2.37
N PHE A 188 -20.64 8.16 3.10
CA PHE A 188 -19.57 7.25 2.72
C PHE A 188 -20.07 5.81 2.52
N ASN A 189 -20.92 5.32 3.43
CA ASN A 189 -21.48 3.97 3.35
C ASN A 189 -22.42 3.81 2.15
N VAL A 190 -23.23 4.83 1.83
CA VAL A 190 -24.06 4.85 0.61
C VAL A 190 -23.18 4.74 -0.64
N MET A 191 -22.10 5.53 -0.71
CA MET A 191 -21.13 5.43 -1.81
C MET A 191 -20.53 4.02 -1.91
N SER A 192 -19.99 3.48 -0.80
CA SER A 192 -19.44 2.11 -0.77
C SER A 192 -20.43 1.05 -1.27
N CYS A 193 -21.71 1.17 -0.93
CA CYS A 193 -22.77 0.30 -1.44
C CYS A 193 -22.98 0.45 -2.95
N ILE A 194 -23.01 1.68 -3.48
CA ILE A 194 -23.16 1.95 -4.92
C ILE A 194 -22.00 1.32 -5.70
N GLU A 195 -20.75 1.51 -5.27
CA GLU A 195 -19.58 0.92 -5.92
C GLU A 195 -19.67 -0.62 -5.98
N ARG A 196 -20.06 -1.24 -4.86
CA ARG A 196 -20.24 -2.71 -4.79
C ARG A 196 -21.30 -3.21 -5.76
N ILE A 197 -22.38 -2.44 -5.95
CA ILE A 197 -23.41 -2.77 -6.93
C ILE A 197 -22.78 -2.66 -8.32
N ILE A 198 -22.19 -1.52 -8.68
CA ILE A 198 -21.58 -1.29 -10.00
C ILE A 198 -20.59 -2.41 -10.39
N LYS A 199 -19.74 -2.85 -9.45
CA LYS A 199 -18.78 -3.94 -9.69
C LYS A 199 -19.42 -5.32 -9.91
N LYS A 200 -20.65 -5.56 -9.45
CA LYS A 200 -21.37 -6.81 -9.72
C LYS A 200 -21.96 -6.87 -11.13
N TRP A 201 -22.14 -5.71 -11.78
CA TRP A 201 -22.70 -5.58 -13.13
C TRP A 201 -21.62 -5.42 -14.22
N LYS A 202 -20.34 -5.54 -13.85
CA LYS A 202 -19.19 -5.59 -14.76
C LYS A 202 -18.59 -6.98 -14.73
#